data_AF-A0AA42Q1B9-F1
#
_entry.id   AF-A0AA42Q1B9-F1
#
_cell.length_a   1.000
_cell.length_b   1.000
_cell.length_c   1.000
_cell.angle_alpha   90.00
_cell.angle_beta   90.00
_cell.angle_gamma   90.00
#
_symmetry.space_group_name_H-M   'P 1'
#
loop_
_entity.id
_entity.type
_entity.pdbx_description
1 polymer ?
#
loop_
_entity_poly.entity_id
_entity_poly.type
_entity_poly.pdbx_seq_one_letter_code
_entity_poly.pdbx_strand_id
1 'polypeptide(L)'
;MGKAALPWTEEMLALLGQEKDAVLAQRWGTSAKTVNLKRNALGIPAFGHFQWTQPALALLGREADAEVAKQLGISKASVVVKRTELGIDSVTGAAASSAFDWSNEAVALLGTASDAKIAGQLGLSRLTVYNARIARGIAAAGRGAAGKSREP
;
A
#
# COMPACT_ATOMS: atom_id res chain seq x y z
N MET A 1 10.60 23.93 -37.26
CA MET A 1 11.02 25.12 -36.49
C MET A 1 11.12 24.73 -35.01
N GLY A 2 12.31 24.84 -34.40
CA GLY A 2 12.46 24.59 -32.96
C GLY A 2 11.84 25.74 -32.17
N LYS A 3 10.90 25.46 -31.27
CA LYS A 3 10.37 26.47 -30.33
C LYS A 3 11.54 27.03 -29.51
N ALA A 4 11.61 28.36 -29.39
CA ALA A 4 12.58 29.04 -28.55
C ALA A 4 12.59 28.46 -27.12
N ALA A 5 13.77 28.37 -26.52
CA ALA A 5 13.91 27.91 -25.13
C ALA A 5 13.12 28.85 -24.22
N LEU A 6 12.14 28.30 -23.51
CA LEU A 6 11.34 29.04 -22.53
C LEU A 6 12.27 29.63 -21.44
N PRO A 7 12.29 30.96 -21.24
CA PRO A 7 13.02 31.55 -20.13
C PRO A 7 12.32 31.17 -18.82
N TRP A 8 13.05 30.53 -17.92
CA TRP A 8 12.52 30.11 -16.62
C TRP A 8 12.56 31.27 -15.63
N THR A 9 11.40 31.72 -15.15
CA THR A 9 11.29 32.72 -14.07
C THR A 9 11.16 32.03 -12.70
N GLU A 10 11.46 32.74 -11.62
CA GLU A 10 11.30 32.22 -10.25
C GLU A 10 9.86 31.78 -9.95
N GLU A 11 8.86 32.53 -10.43
CA GLU A 11 7.45 32.16 -10.30
C GLU A 11 7.13 30.83 -10.98
N MET A 12 7.70 30.57 -12.16
CA MET A 12 7.50 29.31 -12.87
C MET A 12 8.16 28.15 -12.13
N LEU A 13 9.36 28.38 -11.56
CA LEU A 13 10.06 27.37 -10.77
C LEU A 13 9.29 27.03 -9.50
N ALA A 14 8.70 28.02 -8.83
CA ALA A 14 7.89 27.81 -7.64
C ALA A 14 6.65 26.94 -7.92
N LEU A 15 6.07 27.03 -9.12
CA LEU A 15 4.90 26.24 -9.51
C LEU A 15 5.22 24.80 -9.91
N LEU A 16 6.49 24.45 -10.17
CA LEU A 16 6.86 23.08 -10.50
C LEU A 16 6.54 22.14 -9.34
N GLY A 17 5.85 21.03 -9.62
CA GLY A 17 5.44 20.06 -8.60
C GLY A 17 4.18 20.45 -7.81
N GLN A 18 3.69 21.68 -7.93
CA GLN A 18 2.41 22.13 -7.35
C GLN A 18 1.21 21.91 -8.28
N GLU A 19 1.44 21.80 -9.59
CA GLU A 19 0.43 21.49 -10.60
C GLU A 19 0.97 20.46 -11.59
N LYS A 20 0.08 19.84 -12.38
CA LYS A 20 0.48 18.90 -13.43
C LYS A 20 1.35 19.61 -14.47
N ASP A 21 2.47 19.00 -14.85
CA ASP A 21 3.40 19.51 -15.87
C ASP A 21 2.69 19.91 -17.18
N ALA A 22 1.63 19.20 -17.57
CA ALA A 22 0.84 19.50 -18.77
C ALA A 22 0.03 20.81 -18.65
N VAL A 23 -0.51 21.12 -17.46
CA VAL A 23 -1.28 22.34 -17.19
C VAL A 23 -0.34 23.54 -17.21
N LEU A 24 0.81 23.42 -16.55
CA LEU A 24 1.86 24.44 -16.56
C LEU A 24 2.40 24.67 -17.98
N ALA A 25 2.59 23.59 -18.75
CA ALA A 25 3.03 23.70 -20.14
C ALA A 25 2.04 24.45 -21.01
N GLN A 26 0.75 24.19 -20.87
CA GLN A 26 -0.32 24.91 -21.57
C GLN A 26 -0.31 26.40 -21.16
N ARG A 27 -0.18 26.69 -19.86
CA ARG A 27 -0.13 28.06 -19.32
C ARG A 27 1.05 28.87 -19.88
N TRP A 28 2.20 28.22 -20.08
CA TRP A 28 3.45 28.88 -20.52
C TRP A 28 3.74 28.74 -22.02
N GLY A 29 2.80 28.19 -22.82
CA GLY A 29 2.97 28.01 -24.26
C GLY A 29 4.07 27.01 -24.66
N THR A 30 4.52 26.17 -23.73
CA THR A 30 5.62 25.21 -23.91
C THR A 30 5.12 23.76 -24.03
N SER A 31 6.03 22.79 -24.08
CA SER A 31 5.70 21.36 -24.05
C SER A 31 5.74 20.80 -22.63
N ALA A 32 4.87 19.84 -22.33
CA ALA A 32 4.90 19.11 -21.06
C ALA A 32 6.27 18.45 -20.82
N LYS A 33 6.94 17.99 -21.90
CA LYS A 33 8.31 17.45 -21.84
C LYS A 33 9.31 18.49 -21.32
N THR A 34 9.22 19.73 -21.77
CA THR A 34 10.10 20.83 -21.32
C THR A 34 9.93 21.09 -19.83
N VAL A 35 8.69 21.13 -19.34
CA VAL A 35 8.38 21.29 -17.91
C VAL A 35 8.86 20.10 -17.11
N ASN A 36 8.60 18.88 -17.59
CA ASN A 36 9.03 17.64 -16.96
C ASN A 36 10.56 17.56 -16.82
N LEU A 37 11.30 17.91 -17.88
CA LEU A 37 12.77 17.94 -17.87
C LEU A 37 13.30 18.95 -16.86
N LYS A 38 12.72 20.16 -16.80
CA LYS A 38 13.15 21.17 -15.82
C LYS A 38 12.83 20.74 -14.39
N ARG A 39 11.62 20.23 -14.15
CA ARG A 39 11.18 19.70 -12.85
C ARG A 39 12.11 18.58 -12.37
N ASN A 40 12.42 17.61 -13.24
CA ASN A 40 13.35 16.52 -12.93
C ASN A 40 14.78 17.01 -12.69
N ALA A 41 15.26 17.99 -13.48
CA ALA A 41 16.60 18.56 -13.32
C ALA A 41 16.77 19.30 -11.97
N LEU A 42 15.67 19.78 -11.38
CA LEU A 42 15.64 20.39 -10.05
C LEU A 42 15.33 19.38 -8.92
N GLY A 43 15.18 18.10 -9.25
CA GLY A 43 14.80 17.07 -8.27
C GLY A 43 13.40 17.24 -7.69
N ILE A 44 12.55 18.05 -8.32
CA ILE A 44 11.20 18.34 -7.83
C ILE A 44 10.29 17.15 -8.21
N PRO A 45 9.51 16.58 -7.29
CA PRO A 45 8.59 15.50 -7.64
C PRO A 45 7.40 15.96 -8.49
N ALA A 46 6.85 15.06 -9.29
CA ALA A 46 5.64 15.35 -10.06
C ALA A 46 4.43 15.58 -9.13
N PHE A 47 3.57 16.52 -9.51
CA PHE A 47 2.34 16.80 -8.75
C PHE A 47 1.46 15.55 -8.63
N GLY A 48 0.97 15.29 -7.42
CA GLY A 48 0.11 14.14 -7.11
C GLY A 48 0.84 12.81 -7.00
N HIS A 49 2.16 12.75 -7.21
CA HIS A 49 2.93 11.54 -6.88
C HIS A 49 3.27 11.53 -5.39
N PHE A 50 2.92 10.42 -4.75
CA PHE A 50 3.26 10.19 -3.35
C PHE A 50 4.78 10.15 -3.14
N GLN A 51 5.25 10.86 -2.11
CA GLN A 51 6.66 10.91 -1.74
C GLN A 51 6.95 9.92 -0.62
N TRP A 52 7.82 8.96 -0.90
CA TRP A 52 8.31 8.02 0.10
C TRP A 52 9.28 8.73 1.06
N THR A 53 8.75 9.20 2.18
CA THR A 53 9.53 9.79 3.26
C THR A 53 10.16 8.70 4.15
N GLN A 54 11.19 9.05 4.92
CA GLN A 54 11.80 8.11 5.88
C GLN A 54 10.77 7.49 6.85
N PRO A 55 9.81 8.26 7.42
CA PRO A 55 8.72 7.66 8.20
C PRO A 55 7.85 6.69 7.41
N ALA A 56 7.50 7.00 6.15
CA ALA A 56 6.68 6.11 5.31
C ALA A 56 7.42 4.81 4.97
N LEU A 57 8.73 4.88 4.74
CA LEU A 57 9.57 3.70 4.50
C LEU A 57 9.69 2.82 5.75
N ALA A 58 9.75 3.41 6.94
CA ALA A 58 9.84 2.66 8.20
C ALA A 58 8.59 1.81 8.52
N LEU A 59 7.46 2.07 7.87
CA LEU A 59 6.24 1.28 7.99
C LEU A 59 6.28 -0.01 7.13
N LEU A 60 7.06 0.00 6.05
CA LEU A 60 7.17 -1.13 5.13
C LEU A 60 7.81 -2.33 5.84
N GLY A 61 7.15 -3.49 5.81
CA GLY A 61 7.63 -4.71 6.46
C GLY A 61 7.49 -4.72 7.99
N ARG A 62 7.00 -3.63 8.59
CA ARG A 62 6.56 -3.61 9.99
C ARG A 62 5.06 -3.84 10.11
N GLU A 63 4.31 -3.25 9.20
CA GLU A 63 2.87 -3.35 9.12
C GLU A 63 2.44 -4.02 7.82
N ALA A 64 1.18 -4.48 7.78
CA ALA A 64 0.62 -5.05 6.56
C ALA A 64 0.53 -3.97 5.47
N ASP A 65 0.88 -4.33 4.22
CA ASP A 65 0.87 -3.40 3.09
C ASP A 65 -0.48 -2.67 2.91
N ALA A 66 -1.59 -3.30 3.33
CA ALA A 66 -2.93 -2.71 3.30
C ALA A 66 -3.16 -1.61 4.35
N GLU A 67 -2.60 -1.75 5.54
CA GLU A 67 -2.70 -0.73 6.59
C GLU A 67 -1.77 0.44 6.29
N VAL A 68 -0.54 0.16 5.83
CA VAL A 68 0.38 1.19 5.34
C VAL A 68 -0.26 1.99 4.20
N ALA A 69 -0.94 1.32 3.26
CA ALA A 69 -1.66 2.00 2.17
C ALA A 69 -2.74 2.96 2.68
N LYS A 70 -3.53 2.55 3.68
CA LYS A 70 -4.55 3.40 4.29
C LYS A 70 -3.93 4.59 5.02
N GLN A 71 -2.87 4.37 5.79
CA GLN A 71 -2.18 5.43 6.54
C GLN A 71 -1.55 6.47 5.60
N LEU A 72 -0.96 6.02 4.50
CA LEU A 72 -0.28 6.88 3.53
C LEU A 72 -1.20 7.45 2.45
N GLY A 73 -2.46 7.03 2.40
CA GLY A 73 -3.43 7.46 1.38
C GLY A 73 -3.06 7.03 -0.04
N ILE A 74 -2.33 5.92 -0.20
CA ILE A 74 -1.90 5.40 -1.50
C ILE A 74 -2.48 4.02 -1.78
N SER A 75 -2.31 3.55 -3.01
CA SER A 75 -2.74 2.19 -3.36
C SER A 75 -1.87 1.14 -2.67
N LYS A 76 -2.49 0.03 -2.26
CA LYS A 76 -1.77 -1.16 -1.75
C LYS A 76 -0.72 -1.65 -2.76
N ALA A 77 -1.02 -1.58 -4.05
CA ALA A 77 -0.08 -1.98 -5.10
C ALA A 77 1.20 -1.12 -5.07
N SER A 78 1.08 0.20 -4.86
CA SER A 78 2.23 1.10 -4.73
C SER A 78 3.10 0.74 -3.51
N VAL A 79 2.47 0.38 -2.38
CA VAL A 79 3.19 -0.10 -1.19
C VAL A 79 3.92 -1.40 -1.47
N VAL A 80 3.25 -2.38 -2.09
CA VAL A 80 3.86 -3.67 -2.47
C VAL A 80 5.05 -3.45 -3.37
N VAL A 81 4.91 -2.66 -4.43
CA VAL A 81 6.01 -2.35 -5.37
C VAL A 81 7.18 -1.75 -4.61
N LYS A 82 6.93 -0.73 -3.77
CA LYS A 82 8.02 -0.09 -3.04
C LYS A 82 8.71 -1.03 -2.06
N ARG A 83 7.93 -1.82 -1.34
CA ARG A 83 8.44 -2.83 -0.42
C ARG A 83 9.32 -3.85 -1.15
N THR A 84 8.88 -4.34 -2.31
CA THR A 84 9.63 -5.31 -3.12
C THR A 84 10.88 -4.69 -3.76
N GLU A 85 10.83 -3.43 -4.21
CA GLU A 85 12.01 -2.70 -4.71
C GLU A 85 13.11 -2.60 -3.65
N LEU A 86 12.72 -2.47 -2.37
CA LEU A 86 13.64 -2.38 -1.25
C LEU A 86 14.03 -3.75 -0.68
N GLY A 87 13.55 -4.86 -1.28
CA GLY A 87 13.82 -6.21 -0.79
C GLY A 87 13.25 -6.50 0.59
N ILE A 88 12.25 -5.73 1.03
CA ILE A 88 11.64 -5.89 2.36
C ILE A 88 10.58 -6.98 2.29
N ASP A 89 10.61 -7.93 3.22
CA ASP A 89 9.58 -8.97 3.30
C ASP A 89 8.26 -8.42 3.84
N SER A 90 7.14 -8.97 3.35
CA SER A 90 5.83 -8.63 3.90
C SER A 90 5.58 -9.41 5.18
N VAL A 91 5.15 -8.71 6.25
CA VAL A 91 4.66 -9.32 7.50
C VAL A 91 3.52 -10.32 7.26
N THR A 92 2.78 -10.14 6.18
CA THR A 92 1.61 -10.97 5.85
C THR A 92 1.84 -11.85 4.61
N GLY A 93 3.06 -11.88 4.08
CA GLY A 93 3.41 -12.58 2.86
C GLY A 93 3.58 -14.10 3.03
N ALA A 94 3.89 -14.76 1.93
CA ALA A 94 4.16 -16.20 1.90
C ALA A 94 5.30 -16.59 2.86
N ALA A 95 6.36 -15.78 2.95
CA ALA A 95 7.49 -16.03 3.86
C ALA A 95 7.08 -16.07 5.35
N ALA A 96 6.29 -15.08 5.81
CA ALA A 96 5.72 -15.07 7.15
C ALA A 96 4.74 -16.24 7.37
N SER A 97 4.01 -16.64 6.33
CA SER A 97 3.06 -17.75 6.36
C SER A 97 3.74 -19.13 6.43
N SER A 98 4.90 -19.29 5.80
CA SER A 98 5.71 -20.52 5.85
C SER A 98 6.51 -20.65 7.15
N ALA A 99 6.81 -19.52 7.81
CA ALA A 99 7.47 -19.50 9.11
C ALA A 99 6.48 -19.66 10.29
N PHE A 100 5.18 -19.47 10.04
CA PHE A 100 4.18 -19.57 11.09
C PHE A 100 3.95 -21.03 11.49
N ASP A 101 4.29 -21.35 12.74
CA ASP A 101 4.03 -22.66 13.32
C ASP A 101 2.54 -22.81 13.63
N TRP A 102 1.88 -23.69 12.88
CA TRP A 102 0.47 -24.04 13.10
C TRP A 102 0.36 -25.01 14.28
N SER A 103 0.56 -24.49 15.49
CA SER A 103 0.36 -25.23 16.73
C SER A 103 -1.07 -25.76 16.86
N ASN A 104 -1.28 -26.74 17.73
CA ASN A 104 -2.62 -27.29 17.97
C ASN A 104 -3.63 -26.21 18.38
N GLU A 105 -3.19 -25.21 19.14
CA GLU A 105 -3.99 -24.06 19.56
C GLU A 105 -4.33 -23.15 18.37
N ALA A 106 -3.37 -22.86 17.49
CA ALA A 106 -3.60 -22.06 16.29
C ALA A 106 -4.54 -22.77 15.30
N VAL A 107 -4.42 -24.09 15.17
CA VAL A 107 -5.33 -24.92 14.35
C VAL A 107 -6.73 -24.95 14.97
N ALA A 108 -6.84 -25.05 16.31
CA ALA A 108 -8.12 -25.04 17.00
C ALA A 108 -8.90 -23.72 16.83
N LEU A 109 -8.22 -22.61 16.53
CA LEU A 109 -8.87 -21.34 16.20
C LEU A 109 -9.51 -21.34 14.81
N LEU A 110 -9.02 -22.16 13.87
CA LEU A 110 -9.55 -22.21 12.50
C LEU A 110 -11.02 -22.66 12.51
N GLY A 111 -11.89 -21.91 11.81
CA GLY A 111 -13.32 -22.21 11.74
C GLY A 111 -14.15 -21.81 12.96
N THR A 112 -13.53 -21.30 14.04
CA THR A 112 -14.25 -20.79 15.24
C THR A 112 -14.76 -19.36 15.06
N ALA A 113 -14.07 -18.57 14.24
CA ALA A 113 -14.43 -17.21 13.88
C ALA A 113 -14.13 -16.95 12.40
N SER A 114 -14.42 -15.74 11.91
CA SER A 114 -14.08 -15.38 10.54
C SER A 114 -12.57 -15.42 10.32
N ASP A 115 -12.15 -15.83 9.12
CA ASP A 115 -10.72 -15.88 8.74
C ASP A 115 -10.02 -14.52 8.98
N ALA A 116 -10.74 -13.40 8.87
CA ALA A 116 -10.23 -12.06 9.15
C ALA A 116 -9.98 -11.81 10.64
N LYS A 117 -10.85 -12.30 11.53
CA LYS A 117 -10.68 -12.15 12.98
C LYS A 117 -9.53 -13.01 13.48
N ILE A 118 -9.44 -14.26 13.02
CA ILE A 118 -8.34 -15.18 13.37
C ILE A 118 -7.01 -14.64 12.80
N ALA A 119 -7.02 -14.11 11.58
CA ALA A 119 -5.84 -13.45 11.00
C ALA A 119 -5.34 -12.30 11.87
N GLY A 120 -6.24 -11.46 12.39
CA GLY A 120 -5.89 -10.40 13.33
C GLY A 120 -5.32 -10.94 14.66
N GLN A 121 -5.80 -12.08 15.16
CA GLN A 121 -5.31 -12.71 16.39
C GLN A 121 -3.93 -13.34 16.22
N LEU A 122 -3.67 -13.95 15.06
CA LEU A 122 -2.42 -14.66 14.78
C LEU A 122 -1.35 -13.78 14.10
N GLY A 123 -1.68 -12.52 13.79
CA GLY A 123 -0.79 -11.64 13.03
C GLY A 123 -0.57 -12.08 11.58
N LEU A 124 -1.48 -12.89 11.04
CA LEU A 124 -1.38 -13.47 9.70
C LEU A 124 -2.27 -12.75 8.70
N SER A 125 -2.11 -13.07 7.41
CA SER A 125 -3.07 -12.64 6.40
C SER A 125 -4.36 -13.47 6.47
N ARG A 126 -5.51 -12.87 6.13
CA ARG A 126 -6.77 -13.61 5.93
C ARG A 126 -6.58 -14.78 4.97
N LEU A 127 -5.80 -14.58 3.90
CA LEU A 127 -5.55 -15.61 2.90
C LEU A 127 -4.74 -16.78 3.47
N THR A 128 -3.80 -16.52 4.36
CA THR A 128 -3.01 -17.53 5.07
C THR A 128 -3.90 -18.40 5.95
N VAL A 129 -4.78 -17.77 6.73
CA VAL A 129 -5.76 -18.46 7.58
C VAL A 129 -6.75 -19.27 6.72
N TYR A 130 -7.26 -18.67 5.65
CA TYR A 130 -8.13 -19.35 4.69
C TYR A 130 -7.45 -20.58 4.08
N ASN A 131 -6.21 -20.45 3.60
CA ASN A 131 -5.47 -21.56 3.00
C ASN A 131 -5.18 -22.65 4.03
N ALA A 132 -4.79 -22.29 5.25
CA ALA A 132 -4.56 -23.25 6.33
C ALA A 132 -5.84 -24.00 6.73
N ARG A 133 -6.98 -23.30 6.73
CA ARG A 133 -8.32 -23.87 6.97
C ARG A 133 -8.70 -24.87 5.88
N ILE A 134 -8.58 -24.50 4.61
CA ILE A 134 -8.90 -25.37 3.47
C ILE A 134 -7.96 -26.57 3.39
N ALA A 135 -6.64 -26.38 3.58
CA ALA A 135 -5.66 -27.46 3.57
C ALA A 135 -5.91 -28.51 4.66
N ARG A 136 -6.57 -28.13 5.76
CA ARG A 136 -6.95 -29.01 6.88
C ARG A 136 -8.42 -29.47 6.82
N GLY A 137 -9.15 -29.14 5.76
CA GLY A 137 -10.55 -29.54 5.59
C GLY A 137 -11.52 -28.89 6.59
N ILE A 138 -11.14 -27.79 7.23
CA ILE A 138 -11.94 -27.15 8.27
C ILE A 138 -13.00 -26.23 7.61
N ALA A 139 -14.26 -26.35 8.02
CA ALA A 139 -15.33 -25.50 7.51
C ALA A 139 -15.18 -24.04 8.02
N ALA A 140 -15.68 -23.08 7.24
CA ALA A 140 -15.72 -21.69 7.69
C ALA A 140 -16.70 -21.57 8.86
N ALA A 141 -16.42 -20.66 9.81
CA ALA A 141 -17.39 -20.33 10.84
C ALA A 141 -18.73 -19.94 10.19
N GLY A 142 -19.77 -20.73 10.42
CA GLY A 142 -21.10 -20.48 9.86
C GLY A 142 -21.60 -19.10 10.28
N ARG A 143 -22.30 -18.39 9.38
CA ARG A 143 -23.05 -17.18 9.75
C ARG A 143 -24.22 -17.59 10.65
N GLY A 144 -23.98 -17.77 11.95
CA GLY A 144 -25.01 -18.19 12.89
C GLY A 144 -24.49 -18.71 14.22
N ALA A 145 -23.92 -17.83 15.06
CA ALA A 145 -23.77 -18.09 16.50
C ALA A 145 -23.70 -16.78 17.32
N ALA A 146 -24.42 -15.74 16.89
CA ALA A 146 -24.83 -14.66 17.80
C ALA A 146 -26.17 -15.08 18.41
N GLY A 147 -26.11 -16.07 19.31
CA GLY A 147 -27.27 -16.48 20.12
C GLY A 147 -27.65 -15.35 21.06
N LYS A 148 -28.88 -14.87 20.91
CA LYS A 148 -29.55 -13.92 21.82
C LYS A 148 -29.58 -14.51 23.23
N SER A 149 -28.96 -13.85 24.20
CA SER A 149 -29.37 -13.94 25.60
C SER A 149 -30.38 -12.83 25.85
N ARG A 150 -31.67 -13.16 25.80
CA ARG A 150 -32.72 -12.38 26.45
C ARG A 150 -33.38 -13.34 27.42
N GLU A 151 -32.94 -13.26 28.67
CA GLU A 151 -33.46 -14.05 29.79
C GLU A 151 -34.87 -13.55 30.19
N PRO A 152 -35.68 -14.42 30.81
CA PRO A 152 -37.13 -14.26 30.98
C PRO A 152 -37.56 -13.14 31.92
#